data_AF-A0A1C6J945-F1
#
_entry.id   AF-A0A1C6J945-F1
#
_cell.length_a   1.000
_cell.length_b   1.000
_cell.length_c   1.000
_cell.angle_alpha   90.00
_cell.angle_beta   90.00
_cell.angle_gamma   90.00
#
_symmetry.space_group_name_H-M   'P 1'
#
loop_
_entity.id
_entity.type
_entity.pdbx_description
1 polymer ?
#
loop_
_entity_poly.entity_id
_entity_poly.type
_entity_poly.pdbx_seq_one_letter_code
_entity_poly.pdbx_strand_id
1 'polypeptide(L)'
;MVCTKCGKSIEKGRKYCGFCGAEVSENESTSSKRHTILLAVISVIAVLFITLVVIIMCVDLFSNHNSYTTVIEKELDAIQEIDANEYMEILPKEYINYTLETNKNYNKYDDMVLDCEDKLWQENRSNKKKYGTDFKIVYEVQSEVLYKDDKDLSELTEKYNNKYDSTAKIEGAAKATVITEVKAADAVGNSTISEMCFIKIDGTWYLDIDNITNLLAE
;
A
#
# COMPACT_ATOMS: atom_id res chain seq x y z
N MET A 1 -27.03 -32.04 17.50
CA MET A 1 -27.18 -31.33 16.21
C MET A 1 -25.83 -31.26 15.53
N VAL A 2 -25.75 -31.07 14.21
CA VAL A 2 -24.47 -31.02 13.50
C VAL A 2 -24.19 -29.59 13.09
N CYS A 3 -22.97 -29.10 13.31
CA CYS A 3 -22.57 -27.77 12.87
C CYS A 3 -22.64 -27.72 11.34
N THR A 4 -23.48 -26.84 10.80
CA THR A 4 -23.59 -26.64 9.34
C THR A 4 -22.33 -26.02 8.74
N LYS A 5 -21.46 -25.40 9.56
CA LYS A 5 -20.20 -24.79 9.13
C LYS A 5 -19.02 -25.78 9.10
N CYS A 6 -18.88 -26.66 10.10
CA CYS A 6 -17.71 -27.56 10.20
C CYS A 6 -18.04 -29.06 10.25
N GLY A 7 -19.32 -29.43 10.19
CA GLY A 7 -19.77 -30.82 10.14
C GLY A 7 -19.59 -31.62 11.43
N LYS A 8 -19.09 -31.03 12.52
CA LYS A 8 -18.92 -31.72 13.81
C LYS A 8 -20.23 -31.78 14.61
N SER A 9 -20.43 -32.87 15.36
CA SER A 9 -21.58 -33.05 16.24
C SER A 9 -21.49 -32.16 17.48
N ILE A 10 -22.60 -31.55 17.86
CA ILE A 10 -22.74 -30.61 18.98
C ILE A 10 -23.91 -31.05 19.88
N GLU A 11 -23.72 -30.92 21.20
CA GLU A 11 -24.75 -31.07 22.23
C GLU A 11 -25.90 -30.05 22.06
N LYS A 12 -27.14 -30.45 22.35
CA LYS A 12 -28.34 -29.61 22.16
C LYS A 12 -28.35 -28.39 23.10
N GLY A 13 -28.91 -27.26 22.64
CA GLY A 13 -29.04 -26.02 23.43
C GLY A 13 -27.81 -25.10 23.45
N ARG A 14 -26.77 -25.39 22.65
CA ARG A 14 -25.56 -24.57 22.54
C ARG A 14 -25.73 -23.50 21.46
N LYS A 15 -25.66 -22.21 21.84
CA LYS A 15 -25.72 -21.07 20.90
C LYS A 15 -24.55 -21.01 19.93
N TYR A 16 -23.37 -21.53 20.29
CA TYR A 16 -22.17 -21.48 19.45
C TYR A 16 -21.42 -22.81 19.45
N CYS A 17 -20.80 -23.15 18.32
CA CYS A 17 -19.98 -24.34 18.14
C CYS A 17 -18.66 -24.20 18.88
N GLY A 18 -18.41 -25.04 19.89
CA GLY A 18 -17.16 -25.03 20.66
C GLY A 18 -15.90 -25.41 19.87
N PHE A 19 -16.04 -25.88 18.62
CA PHE A 19 -14.90 -26.26 17.77
C PHE A 19 -14.52 -25.20 16.72
N CYS A 20 -15.48 -24.40 16.24
CA CYS A 20 -15.22 -23.42 15.17
C CYS A 20 -15.82 -22.03 15.43
N GLY A 21 -16.47 -21.83 16.59
CA GLY A 21 -17.02 -20.55 17.03
C GLY A 21 -18.32 -20.11 16.34
N ALA A 22 -18.83 -20.88 15.37
CA ALA A 22 -20.03 -20.51 14.62
C ALA A 22 -21.30 -20.54 15.48
N GLU A 23 -22.15 -19.54 15.35
CA GLU A 23 -23.48 -19.53 15.96
C GLU A 23 -24.33 -20.65 15.36
N VAL A 24 -25.03 -21.39 16.21
CA VAL A 24 -25.84 -22.54 15.81
C VAL A 24 -27.29 -22.23 16.12
N SER A 25 -28.05 -21.92 15.08
CA SER A 25 -29.49 -21.69 15.17
C SER A 25 -30.23 -23.02 15.04
N GLU A 26 -31.11 -23.30 15.99
CA GLU A 26 -32.11 -24.35 15.86
C GLU A 26 -33.25 -23.77 15.04
N ASN A 27 -33.39 -24.16 13.77
CA ASN A 27 -34.64 -23.97 13.06
C ASN A 27 -34.93 -25.18 12.17
N GLU A 28 -36.08 -25.77 12.42
CA GLU A 28 -36.59 -26.95 11.75
C GLU A 28 -36.97 -26.63 10.30
N SER A 29 -36.75 -27.65 9.47
CA SER A 29 -36.99 -27.72 8.04
C SER A 29 -38.38 -27.24 7.58
N THR A 30 -38.46 -26.71 6.35
CA THR A 30 -39.34 -27.28 5.30
C THR A 30 -39.03 -26.74 3.89
N SER A 31 -38.55 -27.65 3.03
CA SER A 31 -38.98 -27.91 1.65
C SER A 31 -39.36 -26.75 0.70
N SER A 32 -38.64 -26.55 -0.40
CA SER A 32 -38.86 -27.29 -1.66
C SER A 32 -38.11 -26.70 -2.86
N LYS A 33 -37.87 -27.59 -3.84
CA LYS A 33 -37.59 -27.38 -5.27
C LYS A 33 -36.19 -27.00 -5.76
N ARG A 34 -35.69 -27.95 -6.56
CA ARG A 34 -34.52 -27.99 -7.43
C ARG A 34 -34.58 -26.94 -8.54
N HIS A 35 -33.38 -26.67 -9.08
CA HIS A 35 -33.03 -25.85 -10.26
C HIS A 35 -33.15 -24.34 -10.08
N THR A 36 -32.03 -23.68 -9.73
CA THR A 36 -31.48 -22.43 -10.34
C THR A 36 -30.22 -21.97 -9.54
N ILE A 37 -29.22 -22.84 -9.35
CA ILE A 37 -27.94 -22.48 -8.69
C ILE A 37 -26.78 -22.80 -9.64
N LEU A 38 -26.84 -22.25 -10.85
CA LEU A 38 -25.67 -22.23 -11.74
C LEU A 38 -25.45 -20.85 -12.39
N LEU A 39 -26.34 -19.87 -12.15
CA LEU A 39 -26.24 -18.51 -12.71
C LEU A 39 -25.97 -17.43 -11.65
N ALA A 40 -26.28 -17.66 -10.38
CA ALA A 40 -26.02 -16.70 -9.30
C ALA A 40 -24.57 -16.72 -8.78
N VAL A 41 -23.86 -17.85 -8.93
CA VAL A 41 -22.43 -17.94 -8.60
C VAL A 41 -21.59 -17.25 -9.68
N ILE A 42 -22.04 -17.31 -10.94
CA ILE A 42 -21.42 -16.54 -12.04
C ILE A 42 -21.69 -15.04 -11.87
N SER A 43 -22.86 -14.62 -11.35
CA SER A 43 -23.13 -13.18 -11.15
C SER A 43 -22.35 -12.56 -9.99
N VAL A 44 -22.10 -13.29 -8.90
CA VAL A 44 -21.28 -12.78 -7.77
C VAL A 44 -19.79 -12.80 -8.12
N ILE A 45 -19.32 -13.83 -8.81
CA ILE A 45 -17.95 -13.85 -9.35
C ILE A 45 -17.80 -12.76 -10.40
N ALA A 46 -18.76 -12.56 -11.31
CA ALA A 46 -18.71 -11.48 -12.28
C ALA A 46 -18.75 -10.11 -11.62
N VAL A 47 -19.53 -9.87 -10.55
CA VAL A 47 -19.50 -8.58 -9.84
C VAL A 47 -18.19 -8.38 -9.09
N LEU A 48 -17.62 -9.40 -8.45
CA LEU A 48 -16.29 -9.31 -7.81
C LEU A 48 -15.16 -9.11 -8.84
N PHE A 49 -15.24 -9.80 -9.99
CA PHE A 49 -14.30 -9.64 -11.09
C PHE A 49 -14.50 -8.29 -11.77
N ILE A 50 -15.73 -7.81 -11.95
CA ILE A 50 -16.03 -6.48 -12.49
C ILE A 50 -15.60 -5.41 -11.49
N THR A 51 -15.76 -5.57 -10.18
CA THR A 51 -15.22 -4.61 -9.21
C THR A 51 -13.70 -4.65 -9.17
N LEU A 52 -13.07 -5.82 -9.27
CA LEU A 52 -11.62 -5.95 -9.34
C LEU A 52 -11.06 -5.37 -10.65
N VAL A 53 -11.70 -5.64 -11.79
CA VAL A 53 -11.36 -5.11 -13.11
C VAL A 53 -11.67 -3.62 -13.20
N VAL A 54 -12.72 -3.13 -12.53
CA VAL A 54 -13.02 -1.69 -12.42
C VAL A 54 -12.05 -1.03 -11.47
N ILE A 55 -11.57 -1.66 -10.40
CA ILE A 55 -10.49 -1.12 -9.56
C ILE A 55 -9.19 -1.07 -10.35
N ILE A 56 -8.83 -2.14 -11.07
CA ILE A 56 -7.64 -2.17 -11.94
C ILE A 56 -7.77 -1.14 -13.08
N MET A 57 -8.92 -1.08 -13.77
CA MET A 57 -9.21 -0.06 -14.78
C MET A 57 -9.28 1.35 -14.18
N CYS A 58 -9.71 1.54 -12.93
CA CYS A 58 -9.72 2.85 -12.27
C CYS A 58 -8.31 3.25 -11.86
N VAL A 59 -7.46 2.30 -11.44
CA VAL A 59 -6.03 2.56 -11.23
C VAL A 59 -5.41 3.02 -12.55
N ASP A 60 -5.72 2.37 -13.68
CA ASP A 60 -5.22 2.75 -15.02
C ASP A 60 -5.89 4.03 -15.61
N LEU A 61 -7.17 4.28 -15.33
CA LEU A 61 -7.93 5.42 -15.88
C LEU A 61 -7.75 6.71 -15.07
N PHE A 62 -7.25 6.61 -13.82
CA PHE A 62 -6.87 7.75 -12.99
C PHE A 62 -5.35 7.87 -12.80
N SER A 63 -4.53 7.12 -13.56
CA SER A 63 -3.08 7.35 -13.72
C SER A 63 -2.81 8.69 -14.41
N ASN A 64 -3.16 9.77 -13.73
CA ASN A 64 -2.64 11.09 -14.03
C ASN A 64 -1.15 11.00 -13.67
N HIS A 65 -0.29 10.80 -14.66
CA HIS A 65 1.18 10.66 -14.52
C HIS A 65 1.87 11.80 -13.74
N ASN A 66 1.12 12.80 -13.27
CA ASN A 66 1.56 13.93 -12.46
C ASN A 66 0.93 13.94 -11.05
N SER A 67 0.60 12.76 -10.52
CA SER A 67 0.04 12.54 -9.18
C SER A 67 1.10 11.96 -8.25
N TYR A 68 1.02 12.29 -6.96
CA TYR A 68 1.89 11.69 -5.95
C TYR A 68 1.67 10.17 -5.83
N THR A 69 0.52 9.65 -6.26
CA THR A 69 0.24 8.21 -6.24
C THR A 69 1.21 7.40 -7.12
N THR A 70 1.79 8.02 -8.15
CA THR A 70 2.83 7.39 -8.97
C THR A 70 4.10 7.08 -8.17
N VAL A 71 4.38 7.83 -7.10
CA VAL A 71 5.47 7.56 -6.17
C VAL A 71 5.21 6.26 -5.41
N ILE A 72 3.98 6.05 -4.95
CA ILE A 72 3.56 4.84 -4.23
C ILE A 72 3.67 3.62 -5.16
N GLU A 73 3.20 3.74 -6.41
CA GLU A 73 3.29 2.68 -7.42
C GLU A 73 4.74 2.25 -7.64
N LYS A 74 5.63 3.23 -7.92
CA LYS A 74 7.07 2.98 -8.09
C LYS A 74 7.73 2.35 -6.86
N GLU A 75 7.39 2.80 -5.65
CA GLU A 75 7.90 2.19 -4.42
C GLU A 75 7.51 0.72 -4.31
N LEU A 76 6.24 0.39 -4.57
CA LEU A 76 5.73 -0.97 -4.48
C LEU A 76 6.28 -1.87 -5.58
N ASP A 77 6.48 -1.35 -6.78
CA ASP A 77 7.10 -2.08 -7.90
C ASP A 77 8.58 -2.33 -7.59
N ALA A 78 9.32 -1.33 -7.11
CA ALA A 78 10.69 -1.49 -6.65
C ALA A 78 10.84 -2.57 -5.56
N ILE A 79 9.93 -2.65 -4.59
CA ILE A 79 9.93 -3.70 -3.56
C ILE A 79 9.65 -5.09 -4.16
N GLN A 80 8.67 -5.19 -5.07
CA GLN A 80 8.26 -6.46 -5.67
C GLN A 80 9.32 -7.01 -6.63
N GLU A 81 9.93 -6.14 -7.41
CA GLU A 81 10.91 -6.46 -8.45
C GLU A 81 12.36 -6.38 -7.98
N ILE A 82 12.59 -5.84 -6.76
CA ILE A 82 13.93 -5.57 -6.22
C ILE A 82 14.68 -4.56 -7.13
N ASP A 83 13.96 -3.55 -7.62
CA ASP A 83 14.53 -2.50 -8.47
C ASP A 83 14.98 -1.31 -7.63
N ALA A 84 16.25 -1.32 -7.24
CA ALA A 84 16.84 -0.22 -6.49
C ALA A 84 16.89 1.09 -7.28
N ASN A 85 17.01 1.07 -8.61
CA ASN A 85 17.06 2.30 -9.39
C ASN A 85 15.69 2.99 -9.39
N GLU A 86 14.61 2.22 -9.55
CA GLU A 86 13.25 2.75 -9.48
C GLU A 86 12.93 3.35 -8.11
N TYR A 87 13.36 2.70 -7.02
CA TYR A 87 13.26 3.29 -5.68
C TYR A 87 14.09 4.57 -5.53
N MET A 88 15.29 4.61 -6.11
CA MET A 88 16.13 5.81 -6.02
C MET A 88 15.57 6.98 -6.86
N GLU A 89 14.81 6.72 -7.93
CA GLU A 89 14.15 7.75 -8.75
C GLU A 89 13.05 8.52 -8.00
N ILE A 90 12.41 7.89 -7.01
CA ILE A 90 11.37 8.55 -6.21
C ILE A 90 11.95 9.43 -5.11
N LEU A 91 13.28 9.44 -4.92
CA LEU A 91 13.95 10.30 -3.96
C LEU A 91 14.37 11.62 -4.60
N PRO A 92 14.20 12.77 -3.92
CA PRO A 92 14.71 14.04 -4.43
C PRO A 92 16.24 14.03 -4.57
N LYS A 93 16.77 14.65 -5.63
CA LYS A 93 18.23 14.79 -5.84
C LYS A 93 18.91 15.53 -4.69
N GLU A 94 18.20 16.46 -4.05
CA GLU A 94 18.68 17.24 -2.91
C GLU A 94 18.93 16.33 -1.70
N TYR A 95 18.01 15.39 -1.43
CA TYR A 95 18.19 14.38 -0.39
C TYR A 95 19.39 13.47 -0.70
N ILE A 96 19.50 13.03 -1.96
CA ILE A 96 20.60 12.14 -2.40
C ILE A 96 21.95 12.85 -2.23
N ASN A 97 22.08 14.09 -2.72
CA ASN A 97 23.30 14.86 -2.63
C ASN A 97 23.68 15.14 -1.19
N TYR A 98 22.73 15.61 -0.37
CA TYR A 98 22.95 15.83 1.06
C TYR A 98 23.43 14.55 1.76
N THR A 99 22.84 13.40 1.44
CA THR A 99 23.24 12.11 2.02
C THR A 99 24.66 11.72 1.59
N LEU A 100 25.03 11.90 0.32
CA LEU A 100 26.39 11.63 -0.17
C LEU A 100 27.44 12.55 0.48
N GLU A 101 27.09 13.80 0.76
CA GLU A 101 28.00 14.76 1.39
C GLU A 101 28.18 14.51 2.89
N THR A 102 27.12 14.07 3.58
CA THR A 102 27.10 13.99 5.05
C THR A 102 27.31 12.58 5.59
N ASN A 103 26.90 11.54 4.86
CA ASN A 103 27.00 10.15 5.30
C ASN A 103 28.27 9.49 4.76
N LYS A 104 29.28 9.39 5.63
CA LYS A 104 30.60 8.81 5.31
C LYS A 104 30.58 7.32 4.93
N ASN A 105 29.44 6.64 5.04
CA ASN A 105 29.30 5.25 4.61
C ASN A 105 29.11 5.14 3.08
N TYR A 106 28.74 6.23 2.40
CA TYR A 106 28.59 6.27 0.95
C TYR A 106 29.66 7.18 0.35
N ASN A 107 30.43 6.68 -0.63
CA ASN A 107 31.41 7.48 -1.35
C ASN A 107 30.86 8.01 -2.68
N LYS A 108 29.86 7.32 -3.23
CA LYS A 108 29.24 7.61 -4.51
C LYS A 108 27.80 7.12 -4.53
N TYR A 109 27.02 7.62 -5.49
CA TYR A 109 25.64 7.24 -5.71
C TYR A 109 25.45 5.71 -5.81
N ASP A 110 26.34 5.00 -6.52
CA ASP A 110 26.27 3.54 -6.62
C ASP A 110 26.29 2.83 -5.26
N ASP A 111 26.98 3.38 -4.25
CA ASP A 111 27.03 2.78 -2.91
C ASP A 111 25.64 2.86 -2.24
N MET A 112 24.88 3.92 -2.51
CA MET A 112 23.50 4.06 -2.04
C MET A 112 22.57 3.10 -2.79
N VAL A 113 22.75 2.94 -4.11
CA VAL A 113 21.96 1.99 -4.92
C VAL A 113 22.17 0.57 -4.42
N LEU A 114 23.42 0.16 -4.15
CA LEU A 114 23.73 -1.17 -3.61
C LEU A 114 23.10 -1.40 -2.24
N ASP A 115 23.17 -0.43 -1.33
CA ASP A 115 22.52 -0.54 -0.01
C ASP A 115 20.98 -0.58 -0.12
N CYS A 116 20.40 0.15 -1.08
CA CYS A 116 18.98 0.07 -1.40
C CYS A 116 18.61 -1.33 -1.92
N GLU A 117 19.38 -1.89 -2.86
CA GLU A 117 19.17 -3.24 -3.39
C GLU A 117 19.21 -4.30 -2.29
N ASP A 118 20.18 -4.22 -1.38
CA ASP A 118 20.30 -5.12 -0.23
C ASP A 118 19.08 -5.04 0.72
N LYS A 119 18.53 -3.85 0.92
CA LYS A 119 17.32 -3.63 1.73
C LYS A 119 16.07 -4.20 1.05
N LEU A 120 15.87 -3.87 -0.22
CA LEU A 120 14.75 -4.39 -1.03
C LEU A 120 14.79 -5.92 -1.09
N TRP A 121 15.98 -6.51 -1.27
CA TRP A 121 16.16 -7.95 -1.28
C TRP A 121 15.80 -8.59 0.07
N GLN A 122 16.21 -7.99 1.19
CA GLN A 122 15.87 -8.48 2.54
C GLN A 122 14.37 -8.42 2.82
N GLU A 123 13.71 -7.34 2.41
CA GLU A 123 12.27 -7.16 2.54
C GLU A 123 11.52 -8.18 1.66
N ASN A 124 11.87 -8.26 0.38
CA ASN A 124 11.27 -9.20 -0.57
C ASN A 124 11.44 -10.66 -0.10
N ARG A 125 12.63 -11.03 0.40
CA ARG A 125 12.88 -12.36 0.98
C ARG A 125 12.01 -12.63 2.21
N SER A 126 11.84 -11.63 3.07
CA SER A 126 10.98 -11.74 4.26
C SER A 126 9.51 -11.92 3.87
N ASN A 127 9.06 -11.17 2.87
CA ASN A 127 7.71 -11.30 2.30
C ASN A 127 7.50 -12.66 1.66
N LYS A 128 8.44 -13.16 0.84
CA LYS A 128 8.37 -14.51 0.25
C LYS A 128 8.26 -15.61 1.30
N LYS A 129 9.02 -15.48 2.40
CA LYS A 129 8.96 -16.43 3.52
C LYS A 129 7.60 -16.42 4.22
N LYS A 130 6.95 -15.26 4.31
CA LYS A 130 5.69 -15.07 5.05
C LYS A 130 4.46 -15.39 4.19
N TYR A 131 4.49 -15.03 2.91
CA TYR A 131 3.32 -15.00 2.02
C TYR A 131 3.41 -15.99 0.84
N GLY A 132 4.55 -16.66 0.67
CA GLY A 132 4.84 -17.47 -0.52
C GLY A 132 5.47 -16.64 -1.65
N THR A 133 5.87 -17.29 -2.73
CA THR A 133 6.57 -16.63 -3.85
C THR A 133 5.66 -15.75 -4.71
N ASP A 134 4.37 -16.06 -4.74
CA ASP A 134 3.40 -15.49 -5.68
C ASP A 134 2.50 -14.45 -4.99
N PHE A 135 3.09 -13.64 -4.13
CA PHE A 135 2.38 -12.54 -3.47
C PHE A 135 2.42 -11.27 -4.33
N LYS A 136 1.39 -10.45 -4.23
CA LYS A 136 1.31 -9.11 -4.80
C LYS A 136 1.02 -8.11 -3.69
N ILE A 137 1.68 -6.96 -3.72
CA ILE A 137 1.33 -5.84 -2.84
C ILE A 137 0.43 -4.90 -3.63
N VAL A 138 -0.70 -4.54 -3.04
CA VAL A 138 -1.63 -3.54 -3.59
C VAL A 138 -1.84 -2.44 -2.56
N TYR A 139 -2.28 -1.27 -3.01
CA TYR A 139 -2.56 -0.16 -2.10
C TYR A 139 -3.91 0.50 -2.36
N GLU A 140 -4.41 1.16 -1.33
CA GLU A 140 -5.55 2.06 -1.37
C GLU A 140 -5.21 3.33 -0.58
N VAL A 141 -5.47 4.50 -1.15
CA VAL A 141 -5.37 5.77 -0.43
C VAL A 141 -6.66 5.96 0.37
N GLN A 142 -6.58 5.86 1.69
CA GLN A 142 -7.73 6.03 2.58
C GLN A 142 -8.10 7.51 2.76
N SER A 143 -7.10 8.37 2.90
CA SER A 143 -7.29 9.81 3.06
C SER A 143 -6.06 10.56 2.58
N GLU A 144 -6.27 11.77 2.08
CA GLU A 144 -5.21 12.67 1.64
C GLU A 144 -5.43 14.11 2.11
N VAL A 145 -4.33 14.83 2.30
CA VAL A 145 -4.28 16.27 2.44
C VAL A 145 -3.34 16.79 1.36
N LEU A 146 -3.83 17.64 0.47
CA LEU A 146 -3.04 18.31 -0.56
C LEU A 146 -2.75 19.75 -0.14
N TYR A 147 -1.47 20.08 -0.04
CA TYR A 147 -1.01 21.43 0.25
C TYR A 147 -0.77 22.16 -1.06
N LYS A 148 -1.55 23.23 -1.28
CA LYS A 148 -1.49 24.10 -2.47
C LYS A 148 -1.45 25.59 -2.10
N ASP A 149 -1.53 25.92 -0.81
CA ASP A 149 -1.50 27.29 -0.34
C ASP A 149 -0.05 27.81 -0.38
N ASP A 150 0.13 29.03 -0.89
CA ASP A 150 1.45 29.64 -1.06
C ASP A 150 2.21 29.77 0.27
N LYS A 151 1.51 29.98 1.39
CA LYS A 151 2.13 30.09 2.71
C LYS A 151 2.69 28.74 3.16
N ASP A 152 1.87 27.69 3.09
CA ASP A 152 2.27 26.33 3.48
C ASP A 152 3.45 25.84 2.63
N LEU A 153 3.39 26.08 1.32
CA LEU A 153 4.46 25.69 0.40
C LEU A 153 5.75 26.50 0.60
N SER A 154 5.64 27.79 0.95
CA SER A 154 6.80 28.63 1.27
C SER A 154 7.48 28.17 2.56
N GLU A 155 6.70 27.87 3.60
CA GLU A 155 7.22 27.35 4.86
C GLU A 155 7.89 25.98 4.67
N LEU A 156 7.26 25.10 3.91
CA LEU A 156 7.84 23.80 3.57
C LEU A 156 9.12 23.94 2.76
N THR A 157 9.16 24.87 1.80
CA THR A 157 10.36 25.19 1.02
C THR A 157 11.51 25.66 1.91
N GLU A 158 11.25 26.55 2.87
CA GLU A 158 12.27 27.01 3.81
C GLU A 158 12.82 25.85 4.65
N LYS A 159 11.95 25.03 5.25
CA LYS A 159 12.35 23.87 6.06
C LYS A 159 13.16 22.85 5.25
N TYR A 160 12.70 22.56 4.03
CA TYR A 160 13.36 21.64 3.10
C TYR A 160 14.77 22.13 2.73
N ASN A 161 14.88 23.40 2.32
CA ASN A 161 16.15 24.00 1.91
C ASN A 161 17.14 24.11 3.08
N ASN A 162 16.66 24.48 4.27
CA ASN A 162 17.49 24.52 5.48
C ASN A 162 18.03 23.14 5.85
N LYS A 163 17.26 22.08 5.62
CA LYS A 163 17.67 20.70 5.95
C LYS A 163 18.68 20.14 4.95
N TYR A 164 18.46 20.35 3.67
CA TYR A 164 19.25 19.72 2.61
C TYR A 164 20.30 20.65 1.96
N ASP A 165 20.52 21.84 2.51
CA ASP A 165 21.37 22.89 1.92
C ASP A 165 21.05 23.13 0.44
N SER A 166 19.76 23.33 0.17
CA SER A 166 19.20 23.40 -1.18
C SER A 166 18.60 24.76 -1.51
N THR A 167 18.31 24.96 -2.79
CA THR A 167 17.53 26.09 -3.32
C THR A 167 16.27 25.64 -4.07
N ALA A 168 15.90 24.36 -3.91
CA ALA A 168 14.71 23.80 -4.53
C ALA A 168 13.45 24.57 -4.10
N LYS A 169 12.48 24.63 -5.00
CA LYS A 169 11.16 25.19 -4.70
C LYS A 169 10.15 24.06 -4.60
N ILE A 170 9.41 24.00 -3.50
CA ILE A 170 8.30 23.06 -3.36
C ILE A 170 7.05 23.67 -4.01
N GLU A 171 6.56 23.01 -5.06
CA GLU A 171 5.40 23.45 -5.85
C GLU A 171 4.09 22.81 -5.42
N GLY A 172 4.18 21.79 -4.57
CA GLY A 172 3.06 21.02 -4.04
C GLY A 172 3.56 20.06 -2.99
N ALA A 173 2.70 19.73 -2.03
CA ALA A 173 2.95 18.66 -1.08
C ALA A 173 1.68 17.86 -0.82
N ALA A 174 1.85 16.62 -0.40
CA ALA A 174 0.74 15.75 -0.04
C ALA A 174 1.09 14.93 1.19
N LYS A 175 0.10 14.71 2.03
CA LYS A 175 0.14 13.71 3.11
C LYS A 175 -0.99 12.73 2.86
N ALA A 176 -0.67 11.44 2.77
CA ALA A 176 -1.65 10.39 2.51
C ALA A 176 -1.58 9.29 3.57
N THR A 177 -2.75 8.82 4.00
CA THR A 177 -2.90 7.56 4.73
C THR A 177 -3.11 6.47 3.70
N VAL A 178 -2.12 5.59 3.57
CA VAL A 178 -2.09 4.53 2.57
C VAL A 178 -2.26 3.19 3.28
N ILE A 179 -3.23 2.41 2.81
CA ILE A 179 -3.42 1.03 3.22
C ILE A 179 -2.72 0.15 2.19
N THR A 180 -1.70 -0.59 2.60
CA THR A 180 -1.08 -1.62 1.75
C THR A 180 -1.60 -2.99 2.15
N GLU A 181 -2.01 -3.80 1.18
CA GLU A 181 -2.50 -5.15 1.41
C GLU A 181 -1.67 -6.16 0.61
N VAL A 182 -1.24 -7.23 1.28
CA VAL A 182 -0.59 -8.36 0.60
C VAL A 182 -1.63 -9.37 0.14
N LYS A 183 -1.71 -9.59 -1.17
CA LYS A 183 -2.52 -10.62 -1.82
C LYS A 183 -1.65 -11.84 -2.07
N ALA A 184 -2.00 -12.98 -1.47
CA ALA A 184 -1.38 -14.28 -1.77
C ALA A 184 -2.42 -15.39 -1.63
N ALA A 185 -2.21 -16.53 -2.31
CA ALA A 185 -3.20 -17.61 -2.45
C ALA A 185 -3.78 -18.11 -1.11
N ASP A 186 -2.95 -18.20 -0.06
CA ASP A 186 -3.33 -18.71 1.25
C ASP A 186 -3.22 -17.66 2.39
N ALA A 187 -3.00 -16.39 2.04
CA ALA A 187 -2.86 -15.34 3.05
C ALA A 187 -4.23 -14.92 3.61
N VAL A 188 -4.36 -14.96 4.93
CA VAL A 188 -5.36 -14.13 5.63
C VAL A 188 -4.94 -12.68 5.41
N GLY A 189 -5.82 -11.86 4.82
CA GLY A 189 -5.51 -10.48 4.42
C GLY A 189 -4.73 -9.74 5.50
N ASN A 190 -3.48 -9.40 5.20
CA ASN A 190 -2.63 -8.60 6.07
C ASN A 190 -2.54 -7.22 5.44
N SER A 191 -3.20 -6.26 6.08
CA SER A 191 -3.13 -4.85 5.72
C SER A 191 -2.24 -4.11 6.69
N THR A 192 -1.39 -3.23 6.16
CA THR A 192 -0.64 -2.24 6.93
C THR A 192 -1.19 -0.87 6.60
N ILE A 193 -1.27 0.00 7.61
CA ILE A 193 -1.64 1.41 7.43
C ILE A 193 -0.37 2.22 7.64
N SER A 194 -0.03 3.06 6.66
CA SER A 194 1.14 3.93 6.69
C SER A 194 0.71 5.36 6.38
N GLU A 195 1.30 6.33 7.07
CA GLU A 195 1.24 7.74 6.65
C GLU A 195 2.46 8.02 5.77
N MET A 196 2.23 8.53 4.57
CA MET A 196 3.26 8.83 3.58
C MET A 196 3.20 10.32 3.21
N CYS A 197 4.36 10.94 3.10
CA CYS A 197 4.50 12.33 2.69
C CYS A 197 5.14 12.43 1.31
N PHE A 198 4.71 13.41 0.54
CA PHE A 198 5.18 13.63 -0.83
C PHE A 198 5.40 15.12 -1.07
N ILE A 199 6.40 15.43 -1.88
CA ILE A 199 6.71 16.79 -2.30
C ILE A 199 6.87 16.86 -3.80
N LYS A 200 6.56 18.02 -4.37
CA LYS A 200 6.68 18.30 -5.79
C LYS A 200 7.76 19.33 -6.05
N ILE A 201 8.76 18.96 -6.83
CA ILE A 201 9.89 19.82 -7.23
C ILE A 201 10.00 19.75 -8.76
N ASP A 202 10.12 20.90 -9.41
CA ASP A 202 10.26 21.01 -10.87
C ASP A 202 9.21 20.17 -11.64
N GLY A 203 7.95 20.25 -11.22
CA GLY A 203 6.86 19.49 -11.85
C GLY A 203 6.78 18.00 -11.50
N THR A 204 7.73 17.43 -10.74
CA THR A 204 7.82 15.99 -10.45
C THR A 204 7.54 15.71 -8.97
N TRP A 205 6.79 14.64 -8.70
CA TRP A 205 6.52 14.19 -7.32
C TRP A 205 7.59 13.23 -6.82
N TYR A 206 7.95 13.39 -5.56
CA TYR A 206 8.95 12.59 -4.86
C TYR A 206 8.43 12.17 -3.49
N LEU A 207 8.98 11.09 -2.96
CA LEU A 207 8.81 10.69 -1.58
C LEU A 207 9.52 11.70 -0.66
N ASP A 208 8.79 12.27 0.28
CA ASP A 208 9.35 13.06 1.36
C ASP A 208 9.81 12.12 2.49
N ILE A 209 10.96 11.50 2.26
CA ILE A 209 11.51 10.42 3.10
C ILE A 209 11.67 10.79 4.57
N ASP A 210 11.93 12.07 4.85
CA ASP A 210 12.10 12.60 6.20
C ASP A 210 10.82 13.22 6.77
N ASN A 211 9.71 13.11 6.04
CA ASN A 211 8.39 13.60 6.40
C ASN A 211 8.39 15.08 6.83
N ILE A 212 9.15 15.93 6.14
CA ILE A 212 9.21 17.38 6.41
C ILE A 212 7.81 18.00 6.29
N THR A 213 6.95 17.46 5.44
CA THR A 213 5.54 17.83 5.28
C THR A 213 4.75 17.73 6.60
N ASN A 214 5.09 16.79 7.49
CA ASN A 214 4.45 16.70 8.81
C ASN A 214 4.74 17.92 9.70
N LEU A 215 5.77 18.71 9.39
CA LEU A 215 6.13 19.90 10.16
C LEU A 215 5.22 21.10 9.86
N LEU A 216 4.29 21.01 8.91
CA LEU A 216 3.32 22.08 8.62
C LEU A 216 2.18 22.17 9.66
N ALA A 217 2.13 21.26 10.64
CA ALA A 217 1.06 21.20 11.64
C ALA A 217 1.57 20.95 13.07
N GLU A 218 2.63 21.66 13.49
CA GLU A 218 2.91 21.96 14.91
C GLU A 218 2.66 23.44 15.23
#